data_AF-A0A7X8BVR4-F1
#
_entry.id   AF-A0A7X8BVR4-F1
#
_cell.length_a   1.000
_cell.length_b   1.000
_cell.length_c   1.000
_cell.angle_alpha   90.00
_cell.angle_beta   90.00
_cell.angle_gamma   90.00
#
_symmetry.space_group_name_H-M   'P 1'
#
loop_
_entity.id
_entity.type
_entity.pdbx_description
1 polymer ?
#
loop_
_entity_poly.entity_id
_entity_poly.type
_entity_poly.pdbx_seq_one_letter_code
_entity_poly.pdbx_strand_id
1 'polypeptide(L)'
;MKKIFESGSKLVILASLSLFVGFIVSSLYGFYILGKTVFITFNGYEHLDSGLLAINIIKVIDIQLLAVIQYVMSVGLYELFIGDLNLPPWLNIRTIDQLKSKLASVIILILAVKFTEKVMDWKHHMDILYLAIGVSLVIFVLTYYYKVKEERHEE
;
A
#
# COMPACT_ATOMS: atom_id res chain seq x y z
N MET A 1 -11.60 -3.29 34.84
CA MET A 1 -10.70 -3.81 33.78
C MET A 1 -11.42 -4.66 32.73
N LYS A 2 -12.39 -5.54 33.06
CA LYS A 2 -13.20 -6.30 32.08
C LYS A 2 -13.91 -5.45 31.00
N LYS A 3 -14.53 -4.32 31.39
CA LYS A 3 -15.23 -3.39 30.46
C LYS A 3 -14.31 -2.71 29.42
N ILE A 4 -13.01 -2.64 29.68
CA ILE A 4 -12.02 -2.03 28.76
C ILE A 4 -11.68 -3.05 27.66
N PHE A 5 -11.59 -4.34 28.02
CA PHE A 5 -11.39 -5.44 27.06
C PHE A 5 -12.64 -5.74 26.22
N GLU A 6 -13.86 -5.65 26.79
CA GLU A 6 -15.11 -5.67 26.01
C GLU A 6 -15.26 -4.46 25.07
N SER A 7 -14.61 -3.33 25.37
CA SER A 7 -14.52 -2.17 24.47
C SER A 7 -13.37 -2.25 23.45
N GLY A 8 -12.65 -3.37 23.35
CA GLY A 8 -11.62 -3.56 22.33
C GLY A 8 -12.15 -3.29 20.90
N SER A 9 -13.40 -3.68 20.65
CA SER A 9 -14.10 -3.40 19.39
C SER A 9 -14.20 -1.89 19.09
N LYS A 10 -14.40 -1.02 20.10
CA LYS A 10 -14.48 0.44 19.91
C LYS A 10 -13.15 1.05 19.46
N LEU A 11 -12.03 0.53 19.96
CA LEU A 11 -10.70 0.96 19.51
C LEU A 11 -10.44 0.55 18.07
N VAL A 12 -10.89 -0.65 17.68
CA VAL A 12 -10.75 -1.12 16.30
C VAL A 12 -11.62 -0.33 15.34
N ILE A 13 -12.85 0.04 15.74
CA ILE A 13 -13.70 0.92 14.92
C ILE A 13 -13.00 2.26 14.68
N LEU A 14 -12.39 2.86 15.70
CA LEU A 14 -11.67 4.12 15.56
C LEU A 14 -10.44 3.98 14.63
N ALA A 15 -9.69 2.87 14.76
CA ALA A 15 -8.55 2.57 13.88
C ALA A 15 -8.99 2.35 12.42
N SER A 16 -10.02 1.53 12.19
CA SER A 16 -10.59 1.27 10.87
C SER A 16 -11.10 2.57 10.23
N LEU A 17 -11.83 3.40 10.99
CA LEU A 17 -12.31 4.69 10.52
C LEU A 17 -11.15 5.63 10.13
N SER A 18 -10.08 5.68 10.92
CA SER A 18 -8.90 6.50 10.60
C SER A 18 -8.23 6.07 9.29
N LEU A 19 -8.15 4.76 9.04
CA LEU A 19 -7.61 4.22 7.79
C LEU A 19 -8.53 4.50 6.61
N PHE A 20 -9.85 4.41 6.81
CA PHE A 20 -10.82 4.76 5.77
C PHE A 20 -10.74 6.24 5.38
N VAL A 21 -10.64 7.15 6.35
CA VAL A 21 -10.42 8.57 6.10
C VAL A 21 -9.09 8.78 5.38
N GLY A 22 -8.03 8.08 5.81
CA GLY A 22 -6.72 8.11 5.15
C GLY A 22 -6.81 7.69 3.68
N PHE A 23 -7.54 6.61 3.38
CA PHE A 23 -7.82 6.17 2.01
C PHE A 23 -8.47 7.27 1.18
N ILE A 24 -9.52 7.92 1.69
CA ILE A 24 -10.20 9.01 0.96
C ILE A 24 -9.24 10.16 0.67
N VAL A 25 -8.47 10.60 1.68
CA VAL A 25 -7.51 11.71 1.53
C VAL A 25 -6.43 11.36 0.51
N SER A 26 -5.80 10.19 0.64
CA SER A 26 -4.76 9.73 -0.29
C SER A 26 -5.32 9.58 -1.71
N SER A 27 -6.52 9.04 -1.87
CA SER A 27 -7.16 8.87 -3.17
C SER A 27 -7.45 10.21 -3.85
N LEU A 28 -8.06 11.15 -3.13
CA LEU A 28 -8.33 12.51 -3.64
C LEU A 28 -7.04 13.23 -4.01
N TYR A 29 -6.00 13.10 -3.20
CA TYR A 29 -4.69 13.68 -3.49
C TYR A 29 -4.05 13.08 -4.76
N GLY A 30 -4.13 11.76 -4.93
CA GLY A 30 -3.69 11.08 -6.15
C GLY A 30 -4.44 11.56 -7.40
N PHE A 31 -5.77 11.71 -7.31
CA PHE A 31 -6.58 12.28 -8.39
C PHE A 31 -6.21 13.74 -8.70
N TYR A 32 -5.94 14.54 -7.68
CA TYR A 32 -5.50 15.93 -7.85
C TYR A 32 -4.18 16.01 -8.63
N ILE A 33 -3.18 15.19 -8.28
CA ILE A 33 -1.89 15.15 -9.00
C ILE A 33 -2.07 14.69 -10.45
N LEU A 34 -2.90 13.66 -10.67
CA LEU A 34 -3.22 13.22 -12.02
C LEU A 34 -3.84 14.33 -12.85
N GLY A 35 -4.89 14.98 -12.33
CA GLY A 35 -5.57 16.07 -13.00
C GLY A 35 -4.62 17.21 -13.37
N LYS A 36 -3.75 17.61 -12.43
CA LYS A 36 -2.70 18.60 -12.69
C LYS A 36 -1.75 18.16 -13.80
N THR A 37 -1.29 16.91 -13.78
CA THR A 37 -0.34 16.38 -14.78
C THR A 37 -0.97 16.34 -16.17
N VAL A 38 -2.22 15.89 -16.29
CA VAL A 38 -2.98 15.88 -17.55
C VAL A 38 -3.21 17.30 -18.06
N PHE A 39 -3.62 18.21 -17.18
CA PHE A 39 -3.91 19.61 -17.55
C PHE A 39 -2.67 20.34 -18.09
N ILE A 40 -1.50 20.15 -17.47
CA ILE A 40 -0.23 20.75 -17.94
C ILE A 40 0.15 20.16 -19.31
N THR A 41 0.01 18.84 -19.49
CA THR A 41 0.35 18.16 -20.75
C THR A 41 -0.54 18.62 -21.91
N PHE A 42 -1.84 18.75 -21.68
CA PHE A 42 -2.81 19.11 -22.74
C PHE A 42 -2.78 20.59 -23.12
N ASN A 43 -2.50 21.51 -22.19
CA ASN A 43 -2.50 22.94 -22.48
C ASN A 43 -1.18 23.46 -23.09
N GLY A 44 -0.21 22.57 -23.35
CA GLY A 44 0.98 22.89 -24.16
C GLY A 44 1.96 23.90 -23.55
N TYR A 45 1.79 24.30 -22.27
CA TYR A 45 2.66 25.29 -21.63
C TYR A 45 4.09 24.78 -21.36
N GLU A 46 4.28 23.47 -21.28
CA GLU A 46 5.60 22.82 -21.27
C GLU A 46 5.50 21.52 -22.07
N HIS A 47 6.40 21.30 -23.03
CA HIS A 47 6.69 19.93 -23.48
C HIS A 47 7.38 19.25 -22.31
N LEU A 48 6.60 18.64 -21.42
CA LEU A 48 7.14 17.85 -20.34
C LEU A 48 7.98 16.75 -20.98
N ASP A 49 9.26 16.71 -20.62
CA ASP A 49 10.12 15.60 -20.98
C ASP A 49 9.41 14.29 -20.61
N SER A 50 9.43 13.32 -21.52
CA SER A 50 8.85 11.99 -21.33
C SER A 50 9.29 11.36 -20.01
N GLY A 51 10.52 11.64 -19.54
CA GLY A 51 11.02 11.21 -18.24
C GLY A 51 10.27 11.86 -17.07
N LEU A 52 9.99 13.17 -17.14
CA LEU A 52 9.28 13.88 -16.07
C LEU A 52 7.79 13.48 -16.00
N LEU A 53 7.18 13.20 -17.15
CA LEU A 53 5.85 12.58 -17.22
C LEU A 53 5.84 11.22 -16.54
N ALA A 54 6.80 10.34 -16.87
CA ALA A 54 6.90 9.02 -16.27
C ALA A 54 7.06 9.08 -14.74
N ILE A 55 7.91 9.98 -14.24
CA ILE A 55 8.10 10.18 -12.79
C ILE A 55 6.79 10.62 -12.12
N ASN A 56 6.04 11.55 -12.72
CA ASN A 56 4.76 12.02 -12.15
C ASN A 56 3.69 10.93 -12.14
N ILE A 57 3.63 10.09 -13.18
CA ILE A 57 2.71 8.95 -13.22
C ILE A 57 3.09 7.90 -12.16
N ILE A 58 4.37 7.59 -11.99
CA ILE A 58 4.83 6.65 -10.95
C ILE A 58 4.48 7.17 -9.55
N LYS A 59 4.62 8.48 -9.30
CA LYS A 59 4.19 9.10 -8.03
C LYS A 59 2.70 8.92 -7.74
N VAL A 60 1.86 9.03 -8.76
CA VAL A 60 0.43 8.77 -8.60
C VAL A 60 0.18 7.31 -8.27
N ILE A 61 0.83 6.39 -8.98
CA ILE A 61 0.68 4.95 -8.75
C ILE A 61 1.03 4.63 -7.29
N ASP A 62 2.12 5.18 -6.78
CA ASP A 62 2.53 5.00 -5.38
C ASP A 62 1.47 5.51 -4.39
N ILE A 63 0.96 6.72 -4.57
CA ILE A 63 -0.08 7.30 -3.69
C ILE A 63 -1.35 6.44 -3.73
N GLN A 64 -1.76 5.95 -4.89
CA GLN A 64 -2.94 5.11 -5.02
C GLN A 64 -2.73 3.70 -4.43
N LEU A 65 -1.52 3.14 -4.52
CA LEU A 65 -1.18 1.89 -3.83
C LEU A 65 -1.28 2.05 -2.32
N LEU A 66 -0.74 3.14 -1.78
CA LEU A 66 -0.88 3.46 -0.36
C LEU A 66 -2.36 3.58 0.04
N ALA A 67 -3.18 4.26 -0.77
CA ALA A 67 -4.62 4.38 -0.54
C ALA A 67 -5.31 3.00 -0.50
N VAL A 68 -5.02 2.13 -1.47
CA VAL A 68 -5.58 0.77 -1.51
C VAL A 68 -5.19 -0.04 -0.27
N ILE A 69 -3.98 0.12 0.25
CA ILE A 69 -3.57 -0.55 1.50
C ILE A 69 -4.37 -0.05 2.69
N GLN A 70 -4.51 1.28 2.81
CA GLN A 70 -5.33 1.87 3.87
C GLN A 70 -6.76 1.32 3.81
N TYR A 71 -7.32 1.16 2.60
CA TYR A 71 -8.63 0.55 2.40
C TYR A 71 -8.67 -0.94 2.80
N VAL A 72 -7.74 -1.75 2.29
CA VAL A 72 -7.66 -3.20 2.62
C VAL A 72 -7.50 -3.40 4.13
N MET A 73 -6.66 -2.59 4.78
CA MET A 73 -6.46 -2.63 6.23
C MET A 73 -7.68 -2.16 7.00
N SER A 74 -8.34 -1.09 6.53
CA SER A 74 -9.59 -0.60 7.12
C SER A 74 -10.66 -1.70 7.13
N VAL A 75 -10.91 -2.31 5.97
CA VAL A 75 -11.92 -3.37 5.79
C VAL A 75 -11.53 -4.63 6.54
N GLY A 76 -10.26 -5.06 6.45
CA GLY A 76 -9.79 -6.26 7.13
C GLY A 76 -9.78 -6.15 8.65
N LEU A 77 -9.48 -4.98 9.21
CA LEU A 77 -9.65 -4.74 10.65
C LEU A 77 -11.13 -4.72 11.06
N TYR A 78 -12.00 -4.21 10.19
CA TYR A 78 -13.44 -4.20 10.45
C TYR A 78 -14.01 -5.63 10.48
N GLU A 79 -13.71 -6.42 9.45
CA GLU A 79 -14.17 -7.81 9.32
C GLU A 79 -13.70 -8.68 10.49
N LEU A 80 -12.44 -8.55 10.88
CA LEU A 80 -11.82 -9.36 11.93
C LEU A 80 -12.36 -9.11 13.34
N PHE A 81 -12.82 -7.88 13.65
CA PHE A 81 -13.14 -7.47 15.03
C PHE A 81 -14.56 -6.93 15.23
N ILE A 82 -15.30 -6.60 14.18
CA ILE A 82 -16.65 -6.04 14.28
C ILE A 82 -17.69 -6.98 13.70
N GLY A 83 -17.51 -7.46 12.48
CA GLY A 83 -18.46 -8.40 11.88
C GLY A 83 -18.22 -8.69 10.41
N ASP A 84 -18.76 -9.83 9.98
CA ASP A 84 -18.61 -10.34 8.62
C ASP A 84 -19.22 -9.37 7.60
N LEU A 85 -18.43 -9.04 6.58
CA LEU A 85 -18.86 -8.28 5.42
C LEU A 85 -19.02 -9.24 4.23
N ASN A 86 -20.01 -8.98 3.36
CA ASN A 86 -20.14 -9.71 2.09
C ASN A 86 -19.09 -9.21 1.09
N LEU A 87 -17.84 -9.62 1.29
CA LEU A 87 -16.69 -9.23 0.48
C LEU A 87 -16.37 -10.30 -0.57
N PRO A 88 -15.78 -9.90 -1.71
CA PRO A 88 -15.27 -10.86 -2.67
C PRO A 88 -14.17 -11.75 -2.05
N PRO A 89 -13.96 -12.98 -2.55
CA PRO A 89 -13.04 -13.94 -1.94
C PRO A 89 -11.61 -13.41 -1.75
N TRP A 90 -11.15 -12.51 -2.62
CA TRP A 90 -9.83 -11.92 -2.53
C TRP A 90 -9.67 -10.88 -1.39
N LEU A 91 -10.77 -10.39 -0.79
CA LEU A 91 -10.76 -9.42 0.30
C LEU A 91 -11.33 -9.97 1.62
N ASN A 92 -11.90 -11.17 1.61
CA ASN A 92 -12.40 -11.87 2.79
C ASN A 92 -11.23 -12.26 3.71
N ILE A 93 -11.15 -11.65 4.88
CA ILE A 93 -10.08 -11.77 5.87
C ILE A 93 -10.68 -12.24 7.19
N ARG A 94 -10.50 -13.52 7.49
CA ARG A 94 -11.09 -14.16 8.68
C ARG A 94 -10.12 -14.29 9.85
N THR A 95 -8.84 -14.07 9.61
CA THR A 95 -7.80 -14.19 10.65
C THR A 95 -6.78 -13.06 10.57
N ILE A 96 -6.16 -12.75 11.72
CA ILE A 96 -5.09 -11.74 11.80
C ILE A 96 -3.91 -12.11 10.90
N ASP A 97 -3.64 -13.41 10.72
CA ASP A 97 -2.56 -13.88 9.87
C ASP A 97 -2.84 -13.68 8.39
N GLN A 98 -4.11 -13.83 7.95
CA GLN A 98 -4.51 -13.47 6.59
C GLN A 98 -4.39 -11.96 6.34
N LEU A 99 -4.76 -11.13 7.32
CA LEU A 99 -4.58 -9.68 7.24
C LEU A 99 -3.11 -9.30 7.06
N LYS A 100 -2.23 -9.88 7.89
CA LYS A 100 -0.78 -9.68 7.84
C LYS A 100 -0.19 -10.12 6.50
N SER A 101 -0.60 -11.29 5.99
CA SER A 101 -0.13 -11.82 4.70
C SER A 101 -0.51 -10.89 3.55
N LYS A 102 -1.78 -10.48 3.47
CA LYS A 102 -2.22 -9.51 2.46
C LYS A 102 -1.44 -8.20 2.57
N LEU A 103 -1.27 -7.67 3.78
CA LEU A 103 -0.50 -6.45 4.00
C LEU A 103 0.94 -6.58 3.49
N ALA A 104 1.62 -7.68 3.79
CA ALA A 104 2.99 -7.90 3.33
C ALA A 104 3.10 -7.98 1.80
N SER A 105 2.15 -8.66 1.15
CA SER A 105 2.10 -8.71 -0.32
C SER A 105 1.99 -7.31 -0.94
N VAL A 106 1.18 -6.42 -0.35
CA VAL A 106 1.08 -5.04 -0.87
C VAL A 106 2.30 -4.18 -0.47
N ILE A 107 2.91 -4.41 0.69
CA ILE A 107 4.19 -3.74 1.05
C ILE A 107 5.29 -4.07 0.04
N ILE A 108 5.41 -5.34 -0.37
CA ILE A 108 6.35 -5.76 -1.41
C ILE A 108 6.09 -4.98 -2.71
N LEU A 109 4.82 -4.81 -3.09
CA LEU A 109 4.43 -4.03 -4.26
C LEU A 109 4.83 -2.54 -4.14
N ILE A 110 4.60 -1.89 -2.98
CA ILE A 110 5.05 -0.51 -2.78
C ILE A 110 6.56 -0.41 -2.92
N LEU A 111 7.31 -1.29 -2.27
CA LEU A 111 8.78 -1.26 -2.33
C LEU A 111 9.28 -1.38 -3.78
N ALA A 112 8.63 -2.23 -4.58
CA ALA A 112 8.94 -2.34 -6.01
C ALA A 112 8.62 -1.05 -6.79
N VAL A 113 7.47 -0.41 -6.54
CA VAL A 113 7.12 0.86 -7.17
C VAL A 113 8.06 1.99 -6.73
N LYS A 114 8.42 2.07 -5.45
CA LYS A 114 9.38 3.04 -4.92
C LYS A 114 10.77 2.87 -5.48
N PHE A 115 11.22 1.63 -5.66
CA PHE A 115 12.46 1.34 -6.36
C PHE A 115 12.39 1.85 -7.81
N THR A 116 11.30 1.56 -8.52
CA THR A 116 11.09 2.02 -9.90
C THR A 116 11.08 3.55 -9.99
N GLU A 117 10.42 4.23 -9.04
CA GLU A 117 10.43 5.70 -8.93
C GLU A 117 11.86 6.24 -8.85
N LYS A 118 12.69 5.65 -7.99
CA LYS A 118 14.09 6.08 -7.80
C LYS A 118 14.97 5.77 -8.99
N VAL A 119 14.76 4.64 -9.66
CA VAL A 119 15.48 4.28 -10.90
C VAL A 119 15.20 5.29 -12.02
N MET A 120 13.97 5.79 -12.10
CA MET A 120 13.59 6.80 -13.10
C MET A 120 14.11 8.22 -12.75
N ASP A 121 14.35 8.51 -11.48
CA ASP A 121 15.01 9.75 -11.03
C ASP A 121 16.54 9.63 -11.18
N TRP A 122 17.02 9.65 -12.44
CA TRP A 122 18.38 9.33 -12.90
C TRP A 122 19.55 10.18 -12.34
N LYS A 123 19.31 10.99 -11.31
CA LYS A 123 20.27 12.00 -10.82
C LYS A 123 21.40 11.45 -9.95
N HIS A 124 21.24 10.28 -9.30
CA HIS A 124 22.23 9.74 -8.36
C HIS A 124 22.46 8.23 -8.51
N HIS A 125 23.50 7.86 -9.27
CA HIS A 125 23.82 6.48 -9.65
C HIS A 125 24.22 5.56 -8.47
N MET A 126 24.90 6.11 -7.44
CA MET A 126 25.36 5.31 -6.30
C MET A 126 24.22 4.96 -5.32
N ASP A 127 23.21 5.81 -5.20
CA ASP A 127 22.08 5.60 -4.28
C ASP A 127 21.18 4.45 -4.74
N ILE A 128 21.11 4.22 -6.05
CA ILE A 128 20.26 3.17 -6.65
C ILE A 128 20.78 1.77 -6.25
N LEU A 129 22.09 1.58 -6.15
CA LEU A 129 22.67 0.28 -5.80
C LEU A 129 22.37 -0.08 -4.34
N TYR A 130 22.56 0.86 -3.41
CA TYR A 130 22.22 0.66 -2.00
C TYR A 130 20.71 0.43 -1.80
N LEU A 131 19.87 1.17 -2.54
CA LEU A 131 18.43 0.96 -2.51
C LEU A 131 18.04 -0.43 -3.06
N ALA A 132 18.63 -0.87 -4.17
CA ALA A 132 18.37 -2.18 -4.76
C ALA A 132 18.71 -3.32 -3.79
N ILE A 133 19.84 -3.23 -3.09
CA ILE A 133 20.26 -4.21 -2.09
C ILE A 133 19.29 -4.18 -0.89
N GLY A 134 18.91 -3.00 -0.41
CA GLY A 134 17.97 -2.88 0.71
C GLY A 134 16.59 -3.46 0.38
N VAL A 135 16.02 -3.08 -0.78
CA VAL A 135 14.70 -3.56 -1.22
C VAL A 135 14.73 -5.06 -1.47
N SER A 136 15.75 -5.60 -2.15
CA SER A 136 15.85 -7.04 -2.40
C SER A 136 15.96 -7.85 -1.11
N LEU A 137 16.71 -7.36 -0.11
CA LEU A 137 16.82 -8.02 1.19
C LEU A 137 15.49 -8.03 1.95
N VAL A 138 14.75 -6.93 1.96
CA VAL A 138 13.42 -6.86 2.60
C VAL A 138 12.44 -7.81 1.92
N ILE A 139 12.39 -7.82 0.58
CA ILE A 139 11.53 -8.72 -0.19
C ILE A 139 11.92 -10.18 0.11
N PHE A 140 13.21 -10.50 0.08
CA PHE A 140 13.69 -11.85 0.35
C PHE A 140 13.31 -12.34 1.76
N VAL A 141 13.51 -11.52 2.78
CA VAL A 141 13.14 -11.85 4.17
C VAL A 141 11.63 -12.07 4.31
N LEU A 142 10.81 -11.20 3.72
CA LEU A 142 9.35 -11.33 3.76
C LEU A 142 8.89 -12.60 3.03
N THR A 143 9.36 -12.83 1.80
CA THR A 143 9.02 -14.04 1.03
C THR A 143 9.45 -15.31 1.75
N TYR A 144 10.65 -15.32 2.33
CA TYR A 144 11.12 -16.47 3.10
C TYR A 144 10.28 -16.72 4.36
N TYR A 145 9.94 -15.66 5.11
CA TYR A 145 9.07 -15.76 6.28
C TYR A 145 7.71 -16.38 5.94
N TYR A 146 7.08 -15.96 4.85
CA TYR A 146 5.80 -16.52 4.43
C TYR A 146 5.92 -17.94 3.89
N LYS A 147 6.97 -18.25 3.14
CA LYS A 147 7.23 -19.63 2.67
C LYS A 147 7.36 -20.61 3.83
N VAL A 148 8.19 -20.30 4.83
CA VAL A 148 8.38 -21.14 6.02
C VAL A 148 7.09 -21.28 6.83
N LYS A 149 6.27 -20.23 6.87
CA LYS A 149 4.97 -20.27 7.58
C LYS A 149 3.94 -21.12 6.86
N GLU A 150 3.91 -21.10 5.53
CA GLU A 150 3.02 -21.92 4.70
C GLU A 150 3.35 -23.40 4.85
N GLU A 151 4.64 -23.77 4.82
CA GLU A 151 5.13 -25.14 5.06
C GLU A 151 4.69 -25.68 6.44
N ARG A 152 4.55 -24.82 7.46
CA ARG A 152 4.12 -25.21 8.81
C ARG A 152 2.59 -25.37 8.97
N HIS A 153 1.81 -24.99 7.97
CA HIS A 153 0.35 -25.20 7.96
C HIS A 153 -0.05 -26.47 7.20
N GLU A 154 0.88 -27.09 6.46
CA GLU A 154 0.69 -28.35 5.73
C GLU A 154 1.12 -29.60 6.52
N GLU A 155 1.77 -29.44 7.67
CA GLU A 155 2.09 -30.50 8.66
C GLU A 155 1.10 -30.54 9.83
#